data_AF-A0A4Y2RD20-F1
#
_entry.id   AF-A0A4Y2RD20-F1
#
_cell.length_a   1.000
_cell.length_b   1.000
_cell.length_c   1.000
_cell.angle_alpha   90.00
_cell.angle_beta   90.00
_cell.angle_gamma   90.00
#
_symmetry.space_group_name_H-M   'P 1'
#
loop_
_entity.id
_entity.type
_entity.pdbx_description
1 polymer ?
#
loop_
_entity_poly.entity_id
_entity_poly.type
_entity_poly.pdbx_seq_one_letter_code
_entity_poly.pdbx_strand_id
1 'polypeptide(L)'
;MRGCNIRGIKLDSLNMLATSENKGPRWFVGISMCVFPFLPASNLFFPVGFVIAERVLYAPSMGFCLLVAHGCSLLATRRAVLVWSSLLFLICIHASKTVRRNADWQSEHTLFLSGLKVNQRNAKLYNNVGHCLETQGKFSDALSYFNTAI
;
A
#
# COMPACT_ATOMS: atom_id res chain seq x y z
N MET A 1 60.99 -1.28 -19.91
CA MET A 1 59.62 -1.00 -20.36
C MET A 1 58.65 -1.70 -19.41
N ARG A 2 58.02 -0.96 -18.48
CA ARG A 2 57.07 -1.56 -17.52
C ARG A 2 55.71 -1.63 -18.21
N GLY A 3 55.19 -2.84 -18.39
CA GLY A 3 53.87 -3.08 -18.98
C GLY A 3 52.78 -2.43 -18.13
N CYS A 4 52.15 -1.39 -18.67
CA CYS A 4 50.96 -0.78 -18.08
C CYS A 4 49.81 -1.79 -18.19
N ASN A 5 49.31 -2.28 -17.06
CA ASN A 5 48.21 -3.25 -17.03
C ASN A 5 46.87 -2.55 -17.24
N ILE A 6 46.50 -2.36 -18.51
CA ILE A 6 45.29 -1.65 -18.98
C ILE A 6 44.00 -2.31 -18.46
N ARG A 7 44.02 -3.61 -18.11
CA ARG A 7 42.86 -4.34 -17.60
C ARG A 7 42.49 -3.98 -16.15
N GLY A 8 43.49 -3.66 -15.31
CA GLY A 8 43.24 -3.20 -13.93
C GLY A 8 42.59 -1.82 -13.91
N ILE A 9 43.07 -0.92 -14.76
CA ILE A 9 42.53 0.45 -14.89
C ILE A 9 41.06 0.43 -15.34
N LYS A 10 40.68 -0.50 -16.23
CA LYS A 10 39.29 -0.64 -16.68
C LYS A 10 38.36 -1.16 -15.57
N LEU A 11 38.80 -2.13 -14.76
CA LEU A 11 38.03 -2.63 -13.62
C LEU A 11 37.88 -1.57 -12.52
N ASP A 12 38.94 -0.83 -12.22
CA ASP A 12 38.90 0.25 -11.24
C ASP A 12 38.03 1.42 -11.73
N SER A 13 38.04 1.71 -13.04
CA SER A 13 37.15 2.72 -13.63
C SER A 13 35.66 2.31 -13.63
N LEU A 14 35.36 1.01 -13.83
CA LEU A 14 34.00 0.47 -13.73
C LEU A 14 33.48 0.49 -12.28
N ASN A 15 34.35 0.20 -11.30
CA ASN A 15 34.02 0.33 -9.88
C ASN A 15 33.96 1.80 -9.42
N MET A 16 34.74 2.70 -10.02
CA MET A 16 34.67 4.15 -9.78
C MET A 16 33.38 4.77 -10.32
N LEU A 17 32.91 4.36 -11.50
CA LEU A 17 31.63 4.83 -12.05
C LEU A 17 30.43 4.29 -11.24
N ALA A 18 30.55 3.11 -10.63
CA ALA A 18 29.53 2.57 -9.72
C ALA A 18 29.55 3.22 -8.31
N THR A 19 30.58 4.00 -7.98
CA THR A 19 30.73 4.64 -6.65
C THR A 19 30.55 6.16 -6.68
N SER A 20 30.37 6.75 -7.87
CA SER A 20 30.07 8.18 -8.08
C SER A 20 28.55 8.46 -8.13
N GLU A 21 27.74 7.74 -7.37
CA GLU A 21 26.44 8.28 -6.95
C GLU A 21 26.65 8.96 -5.61
N ASN A 22 26.37 10.25 -5.58
CA ASN A 22 26.37 11.07 -4.38
C ASN A 22 25.56 10.35 -3.28
N LYS A 23 26.26 9.72 -2.32
CA LYS A 23 25.66 8.94 -1.22
C LYS A 23 25.07 9.88 -0.19
N GLY A 24 24.15 10.74 -0.61
CA GLY A 24 23.25 11.40 0.31
C GLY A 24 22.60 10.35 1.21
N PRO A 25 22.25 10.69 2.46
CA PRO A 25 21.59 9.76 3.35
C PRO A 25 20.31 9.23 2.69
N ARG A 26 20.32 7.99 2.16
CA ARG A 26 19.17 7.37 1.46
C ARG A 26 17.90 7.37 2.33
N TRP A 27 18.10 7.32 3.65
CA TRP A 27 17.05 7.46 4.64
C TRP A 27 16.41 8.86 4.66
N PHE A 28 17.15 9.92 4.36
CA PHE A 28 16.64 11.29 4.33
C PHE A 28 15.61 11.47 3.22
N VAL A 29 15.88 10.94 2.02
CA VAL A 29 14.93 10.97 0.89
C VAL A 29 13.62 10.26 1.26
N GLY A 30 13.71 9.08 1.88
CA GLY A 30 12.54 8.32 2.35
C GLY A 30 11.71 9.10 3.38
N ILE A 31 12.35 9.72 4.38
CA ILE A 31 11.66 10.55 5.39
C ILE A 31 11.00 11.77 4.74
N SER A 32 11.71 12.49 3.86
CA SER A 32 11.14 13.65 3.16
C SER A 32 9.92 13.26 2.33
N MET A 33 9.99 12.15 1.58
CA MET A 33 8.87 11.64 0.78
C MET A 33 7.70 11.11 1.63
N CYS A 34 7.92 10.71 2.89
CA CYS A 34 6.84 10.41 3.82
C CYS A 34 6.13 11.67 4.31
N VAL A 35 6.92 12.65 4.78
CA VAL A 35 6.41 13.77 5.57
C VAL A 35 5.78 14.86 4.70
N PHE A 36 6.46 15.27 3.62
CA PHE A 36 5.99 16.39 2.80
C PHE A 36 4.62 16.15 2.15
N PRO A 37 4.32 14.97 1.57
CA PRO A 37 2.99 14.72 1.00
C PRO A 37 1.91 14.50 2.06
N PHE A 38 2.29 14.02 3.25
CA PHE A 38 1.34 13.70 4.33
C PHE A 38 0.89 14.93 5.12
N LEU A 39 1.76 15.93 5.29
CA LEU A 39 1.44 17.15 6.03
C LEU A 39 0.21 17.93 5.49
N PRO A 40 0.12 18.27 4.19
CA PRO A 40 -1.06 18.95 3.64
C PRO A 40 -2.29 18.04 3.63
N ALA A 41 -2.10 16.72 3.53
CA ALA A 41 -3.16 15.73 3.50
C ALA A 41 -3.85 15.51 4.85
N SER A 42 -3.15 15.78 5.95
CA SER A 42 -3.60 15.46 7.31
C SER A 42 -4.59 16.48 7.88
N ASN A 43 -5.06 17.44 7.08
CA ASN A 43 -5.95 18.52 7.51
C ASN A 43 -5.41 19.38 8.67
N LEU A 44 -4.10 19.32 8.95
CA LEU A 44 -3.48 19.98 10.12
C LEU A 44 -3.49 21.51 9.98
N PHE A 45 -3.29 22.02 8.77
CA PHE A 45 -3.25 23.46 8.49
C PHE A 45 -4.48 23.96 7.73
N PHE A 46 -5.11 23.09 6.92
CA PHE A 46 -6.29 23.42 6.13
C PHE A 46 -7.22 22.20 6.09
N PRO A 47 -8.46 22.29 6.61
CA PRO A 47 -9.41 21.20 6.52
C PRO A 47 -9.90 21.06 5.07
N VAL A 48 -9.42 20.04 4.37
CA VAL A 48 -9.98 19.64 3.08
C VAL A 48 -11.22 18.78 3.33
N GLY A 49 -12.35 19.14 2.72
CA GLY A 49 -13.66 18.52 2.93
C GLY A 49 -13.81 17.08 2.42
N PHE A 50 -12.71 16.39 2.10
CA PHE A 50 -12.71 14.98 1.74
C PHE A 50 -12.15 14.14 2.90
N VAL A 51 -12.73 12.96 3.11
CA VAL A 51 -12.16 11.96 4.02
C VAL A 51 -10.77 11.60 3.50
N ILE A 52 -9.77 11.56 4.38
CA ILE A 52 -8.39 11.12 4.04
C ILE A 52 -8.50 9.80 3.28
N ALA A 53 -8.36 9.88 1.96
CA ALA A 53 -8.52 8.74 1.09
C ALA A 53 -7.20 7.96 1.06
N GLU A 54 -7.30 6.67 0.76
CA GLU A 54 -6.14 5.81 0.45
C GLU A 54 -5.19 6.43 -0.59
N ARG A 55 -5.75 7.23 -1.52
CA ARG A 55 -5.01 7.86 -2.62
C ARG A 55 -3.96 8.86 -2.13
N VAL A 56 -4.22 9.52 -1.00
CA VAL A 56 -3.30 10.51 -0.44
C VAL A 56 -2.15 9.84 0.33
N LEU A 57 -2.34 8.58 0.74
CA LEU A 57 -1.33 7.76 1.40
C LEU A 57 -0.37 7.06 0.42
N TYR A 58 -0.63 7.08 -0.90
CA TYR A 58 0.26 6.45 -1.88
C TYR A 58 1.63 7.13 -1.99
N ALA A 59 1.70 8.46 -1.94
CA ALA A 59 2.99 9.16 -1.97
C ALA A 59 3.80 8.93 -0.67
N PRO A 60 3.20 9.06 0.53
CA PRO A 60 3.88 8.71 1.78
C PRO A 60 4.30 7.23 1.87
N SER A 61 3.49 6.30 1.37
CA SER A 61 3.84 4.87 1.41
C SER A 61 5.05 4.52 0.55
N MET A 62 5.30 5.25 -0.54
CA MET A 62 6.52 5.11 -1.34
C MET A 62 7.77 5.47 -0.53
N GLY A 63 7.72 6.56 0.25
CA GLY A 63 8.80 6.94 1.18
C GLY A 63 9.03 5.87 2.25
N PHE A 64 7.95 5.28 2.78
CA PHE A 64 8.04 4.20 3.77
C PHE A 64 8.68 2.94 3.17
N CYS A 65 8.30 2.55 1.95
CA CYS A 65 8.91 1.42 1.25
C CYS A 65 10.42 1.60 1.05
N LEU A 66 10.88 2.81 0.72
CA LEU A 66 12.31 3.11 0.59
C LEU A 66 13.06 2.94 1.92
N LEU A 67 12.47 3.37 3.04
CA LEU A 67 13.05 3.20 4.38
C LEU A 67 13.13 1.72 4.78
N VAL A 68 12.06 0.96 4.55
CA VAL A 68 12.04 -0.49 4.83
C VAL A 68 13.06 -1.21 3.97
N ALA A 69 13.12 -0.94 2.66
CA ALA A 69 14.10 -1.54 1.76
C ALA A 69 15.54 -1.23 2.18
N HIS A 70 15.80 0.02 2.60
CA HIS A 70 17.10 0.38 3.15
C HIS A 70 17.43 -0.45 4.40
N GLY A 71 16.56 -0.49 5.41
CA GLY A 71 16.76 -1.29 6.62
C GLY A 71 16.96 -2.78 6.34
N CYS A 72 16.15 -3.36 5.45
CA CYS A 72 16.28 -4.75 5.01
C CYS A 72 17.63 -5.01 4.30
N SER A 73 18.10 -4.08 3.47
CA SER A 73 19.38 -4.23 2.76
C SER A 73 20.57 -4.28 3.73
N LEU A 74 20.56 -3.47 4.80
CA LEU A 74 21.58 -3.54 5.84
C LEU A 74 21.51 -4.86 6.60
N LEU A 75 20.31 -5.30 6.99
CA LEU A 75 20.13 -6.52 7.79
C LEU A 75 20.41 -7.80 6.99
N ALA A 76 20.12 -7.80 5.70
CA ALA A 76 20.33 -8.94 4.81
C ALA A 76 21.81 -9.32 4.67
N THR A 77 22.74 -8.37 4.88
CA THR A 77 24.19 -8.68 4.85
C THR A 77 24.61 -9.71 5.90
N ARG A 78 23.91 -9.78 7.04
CA ARG A 78 24.20 -10.71 8.15
C ARG A 78 23.12 -11.78 8.34
N ARG A 79 21.88 -11.49 7.95
CA ARG A 79 20.70 -12.33 8.23
C ARG A 79 19.79 -12.48 7.01
N ALA A 80 20.37 -12.70 5.83
CA ALA A 80 19.64 -12.81 4.56
C ALA A 80 18.44 -13.77 4.64
N VAL A 81 18.65 -14.99 5.16
CA VAL A 81 17.60 -16.02 5.24
C VAL A 81 16.39 -15.54 6.05
N LEU A 82 16.61 -14.84 7.18
CA LEU A 82 15.53 -14.29 8.02
C LEU A 82 14.78 -13.14 7.33
N VAL A 83 15.49 -12.29 6.58
CA VAL A 83 14.86 -11.19 5.83
C VAL A 83 14.00 -11.74 4.70
N TRP A 84 14.52 -12.68 3.91
CA TRP A 84 13.76 -13.28 2.81
C TRP A 84 12.60 -14.16 3.28
N SER A 85 12.79 -14.93 4.37
CA SER A 85 11.70 -15.73 4.93
C SER A 85 10.58 -14.88 5.52
N SER A 86 10.91 -13.79 6.21
CA SER A 86 9.90 -12.85 6.73
C SER A 86 9.16 -12.12 5.62
N LEU A 87 9.85 -11.72 4.55
CA LEU A 87 9.21 -11.14 3.36
C LEU A 87 8.28 -12.13 2.67
N LEU A 88 8.72 -13.37 2.45
CA LEU A 88 7.88 -14.43 1.88
C LEU A 88 6.64 -14.69 2.74
N PHE A 89 6.83 -14.77 4.07
CA PHE A 89 5.72 -14.94 5.01
C PHE A 89 4.70 -13.80 4.93
N LEU A 90 5.16 -12.54 4.88
CA LEU A 90 4.30 -11.38 4.68
C LEU A 90 3.53 -11.48 3.36
N ILE A 91 4.20 -11.81 2.25
CA ILE A 91 3.57 -11.99 0.94
C ILE A 91 2.47 -13.06 1.01
N CYS A 92 2.76 -14.23 1.61
CA CYS A 92 1.78 -15.30 1.76
C CYS A 92 0.54 -14.87 2.58
N ILE A 93 0.74 -14.14 3.68
CA ILE A 93 -0.38 -13.60 4.48
C ILE A 93 -1.22 -12.62 3.66
N HIS A 94 -0.58 -11.68 2.97
CA HIS A 94 -1.29 -10.67 2.18
C HIS A 94 -2.01 -11.31 0.99
N ALA A 95 -1.37 -12.25 0.28
CA ALA A 95 -2.00 -13.03 -0.79
C ALA A 95 -3.24 -13.78 -0.29
N SER A 96 -3.14 -14.44 0.86
CA SER A 96 -4.27 -15.16 1.48
C SER A 96 -5.43 -14.22 1.83
N LYS A 97 -5.12 -13.03 2.37
CA LYS A 97 -6.13 -11.99 2.63
C LYS A 97 -6.78 -11.50 1.33
N THR A 98 -5.99 -11.30 0.28
CA THR A 98 -6.50 -10.88 -1.05
C THR A 98 -7.45 -11.92 -1.64
N VAL A 99 -7.10 -13.21 -1.59
CA VAL A 99 -7.97 -14.28 -2.09
C VAL A 99 -9.30 -14.33 -1.32
N ARG A 100 -9.27 -14.20 0.01
CA ARG A 100 -10.49 -14.14 0.82
C ARG A 100 -11.34 -12.93 0.46
N ARG A 101 -10.72 -11.76 0.30
CA ARG A 101 -11.44 -10.53 -0.07
C ARG A 101 -12.03 -10.63 -1.47
N ASN A 102 -11.36 -11.31 -2.41
CA ASN A 102 -11.84 -11.50 -3.77
C ASN A 102 -13.19 -12.25 -3.84
N ALA A 103 -13.48 -13.12 -2.86
CA ALA A 103 -14.77 -13.77 -2.76
C ALA A 103 -15.91 -12.76 -2.52
N ASP A 104 -15.67 -11.69 -1.77
CA ASP A 104 -16.66 -10.63 -1.54
C ASP A 104 -17.02 -9.88 -2.83
N TRP A 105 -16.08 -9.80 -3.78
CA TRP A 105 -16.23 -9.10 -5.07
C TRP A 105 -16.98 -9.91 -6.14
N GLN A 106 -17.39 -11.15 -5.84
CA GLN A 106 -18.11 -11.98 -6.81
C GLN A 106 -19.49 -11.43 -7.17
N SER A 107 -20.14 -10.69 -6.27
CA SER A 107 -21.44 -10.06 -6.53
C SER A 107 -21.57 -8.72 -5.80
N GLU A 108 -22.38 -7.82 -6.36
CA GLU A 108 -22.68 -6.53 -5.72
C GLU A 108 -23.34 -6.73 -4.35
N HIS A 109 -24.24 -7.70 -4.24
CA HIS A 109 -24.89 -8.04 -2.99
C HIS A 109 -23.89 -8.48 -1.91
N THR A 110 -22.96 -9.41 -2.21
CA THR A 110 -21.93 -9.83 -1.25
C THR A 110 -20.97 -8.70 -0.90
N LEU A 111 -20.65 -7.83 -1.87
CA LEU A 111 -19.78 -6.68 -1.66
C LEU A 111 -20.37 -5.71 -0.64
N PHE A 112 -21.62 -5.27 -0.85
CA PHE A 112 -22.28 -4.33 0.06
C PHE A 112 -22.60 -4.97 1.41
N LEU A 113 -23.01 -6.25 1.43
CA LEU A 113 -23.25 -6.98 2.67
C LEU A 113 -21.96 -7.15 3.49
N SER A 114 -20.81 -7.37 2.83
CA SER A 114 -19.50 -7.37 3.50
C SER A 114 -19.18 -6.01 4.12
N GLY A 115 -19.62 -4.91 3.48
CA GLY A 115 -19.51 -3.56 4.00
C GLY A 115 -20.35 -3.34 5.26
N LEU A 116 -21.59 -3.81 5.27
CA LEU A 116 -22.49 -3.70 6.43
C LEU A 116 -21.97 -4.47 7.65
N LYS A 117 -21.29 -5.61 7.45
CA LYS A 117 -20.64 -6.34 8.54
C LYS A 117 -19.56 -5.52 9.26
N VAL A 118 -18.89 -4.61 8.55
CA VAL A 118 -17.82 -3.77 9.09
C VAL A 118 -18.37 -2.44 9.62
N ASN A 119 -19.32 -1.84 8.91
CA ASN A 119 -19.92 -0.56 9.28
C ASN A 119 -21.45 -0.60 9.17
N GLN A 120 -22.09 -0.90 10.29
CA GLN A 120 -23.55 -0.97 10.45
C GLN A 120 -24.22 0.40 10.53
N ARG A 121 -23.48 1.51 10.51
CA ARG A 121 -24.05 2.87 10.64
C ARG A 121 -24.02 3.64 9.32
N ASN A 122 -23.80 2.95 8.20
CA ASN A 122 -23.68 3.59 6.90
C ASN A 122 -24.98 3.43 6.10
N ALA A 123 -25.82 4.46 6.12
CA ALA A 123 -27.07 4.52 5.37
C ALA A 123 -26.89 4.21 3.87
N LYS A 124 -25.78 4.64 3.26
CA LYS A 124 -25.50 4.37 1.83
C LYS A 124 -25.35 2.86 1.55
N LEU A 125 -24.75 2.11 2.47
CA LEU A 125 -24.60 0.66 2.32
C LEU A 125 -25.95 -0.07 2.42
N TYR A 126 -26.83 0.35 3.33
CA TYR A 126 -28.19 -0.19 3.44
C TYR A 126 -29.00 0.06 2.15
N ASN A 127 -28.94 1.28 1.61
CA ASN A 127 -29.61 1.62 0.34
C ASN A 127 -29.09 0.76 -0.83
N ASN A 128 -27.77 0.56 -0.93
CA ASN A 128 -27.18 -0.25 -2.00
C ASN A 128 -27.60 -1.73 -1.89
N VAL A 129 -27.67 -2.29 -0.68
CA VAL A 129 -28.20 -3.66 -0.47
C VAL A 129 -29.67 -3.73 -0.86
N GLY A 130 -30.48 -2.72 -0.51
CA GLY A 130 -31.88 -2.60 -0.93
C GLY A 130 -32.04 -2.66 -2.44
N HIS A 131 -31.26 -1.87 -3.19
CA HIS A 131 -31.29 -1.91 -4.66
C HIS A 131 -30.83 -3.25 -5.26
N CYS A 132 -29.85 -3.93 -4.65
CA CYS A 132 -29.48 -5.28 -5.07
C CYS A 132 -30.63 -6.28 -4.89
N LEU A 133 -31.41 -6.17 -3.81
CA LEU A 133 -32.57 -7.03 -3.55
C LEU A 133 -33.76 -6.71 -4.47
N GLU A 134 -33.96 -5.43 -4.77
CA GLU A 134 -34.94 -4.96 -5.75
C GLU A 134 -34.67 -5.55 -7.13
N THR A 135 -33.40 -5.53 -7.58
CA THR A 135 -32.97 -6.14 -8.85
C THR A 135 -33.20 -7.67 -8.88
N GLN A 136 -33.21 -8.32 -7.71
CA GLN A 136 -33.53 -9.75 -7.56
C GLN A 136 -35.04 -10.04 -7.41
N GLY A 137 -35.91 -9.00 -7.42
CA GLY A 137 -37.35 -9.14 -7.23
C GLY A 137 -37.81 -9.35 -5.78
N LYS A 138 -36.92 -9.18 -4.79
CA LYS A 138 -37.20 -9.36 -3.36
C LYS A 138 -37.63 -8.04 -2.70
N PHE A 139 -38.78 -7.53 -3.12
CA PHE A 139 -39.24 -6.20 -2.71
C PHE A 139 -39.51 -6.07 -1.21
N SER A 140 -39.98 -7.13 -0.54
CA SER A 140 -40.23 -7.12 0.92
C SER A 140 -38.96 -6.90 1.72
N ASP A 141 -37.88 -7.61 1.36
CA ASP A 141 -36.60 -7.51 2.04
C ASP A 141 -35.96 -6.14 1.74
N ALA A 142 -36.01 -5.70 0.47
CA ALA A 142 -35.51 -4.39 0.06
C ALA A 142 -36.12 -3.25 0.88
N LEU A 143 -37.44 -3.26 1.11
CA LEU A 143 -38.14 -2.26 1.92
C LEU A 143 -37.61 -2.20 3.37
N SER A 144 -37.30 -3.34 3.97
CA SER A 144 -36.71 -3.40 5.30
C SER A 144 -35.33 -2.73 5.35
N TYR A 145 -34.49 -2.99 4.35
CA TYR A 145 -33.18 -2.35 4.23
C TYR A 145 -33.29 -0.83 3.99
N PHE A 146 -34.26 -0.38 3.17
CA PHE A 146 -34.51 1.05 2.98
C PHE A 146 -35.01 1.73 4.25
N ASN A 147 -35.93 1.13 4.99
CA ASN A 147 -36.41 1.69 6.26
C ASN A 147 -35.29 1.79 7.32
N THR A 148 -34.29 0.91 7.26
CA THR A 148 -33.13 0.96 8.16
C THR A 148 -32.12 2.04 7.74
N ALA A 149 -32.18 2.52 6.50
CA ALA A 149 -31.25 3.52 5.97
C ALA A 149 -31.63 4.98 6.31
N ILE A 150 -32.86 5.21 6.78
CA ILE A 150 -33.45 6.53 7.09
C ILE A 150 -33.29 6.81 8.58
#